data_AF-A0A1A2KR89-F1
#
_entry.id   AF-A0A1A2KR89-F1
#
_cell.length_a   1.000
_cell.length_b   1.000
_cell.length_c   1.000
_cell.angle_alpha   90.00
_cell.angle_beta   90.00
_cell.angle_gamma   90.00
#
_symmetry.space_group_name_H-M   'P 1'
#
loop_
_entity.id
_entity.type
_entity.pdbx_description
1 polymer ?
#
loop_
_entity_poly.entity_id
_entity_poly.type
_entity_poly.pdbx_seq_one_letter_code
_entity_poly.pdbx_strand_id
1 'polypeptide(L)' 'MTIQCRECVAGLEHCHGTLIHHVRYRVECTDEGCTTTEVAHTFRLDCESVGCPCGREDELALQRYG' A
#
# COMPACT_ATOMS: atom_id res chain seq x y z
N MET A 1 1.24 28.77 -3.16
CA MET A 1 -0.03 28.08 -3.47
C MET A 1 0.06 26.68 -2.91
N THR A 2 -0.83 26.29 -2.00
CA THR A 2 -1.01 24.87 -1.68
C THR A 2 -2.02 24.31 -2.69
N ILE A 3 -1.64 23.26 -3.43
CA ILE A 3 -2.62 22.53 -4.23
C ILE A 3 -3.53 21.79 -3.24
N GLN A 4 -4.83 22.03 -3.31
CA GLN A 4 -5.80 21.32 -2.48
C GLN A 4 -6.29 20.08 -3.23
N CYS A 5 -6.38 18.95 -2.52
CA CYS A 5 -6.97 17.73 -3.04
C CYS A 5 -8.45 17.96 -3.36
N ARG A 6 -8.88 17.65 -4.58
CA ARG A 6 -10.27 17.85 -5.02
C ARG A 6 -11.26 17.01 -4.19
N GLU A 7 -10.86 15.82 -3.78
CA GLU A 7 -11.71 14.88 -3.04
C GLU A 7 -11.92 15.35 -1.60
N CYS A 8 -10.89 15.95 -0.98
CA CYS A 8 -11.03 16.66 0.30
C CYS A 8 -12.05 17.80 0.19
N VAL A 9 -11.95 18.63 -0.85
CA VAL A 9 -12.87 19.77 -1.05
C VAL A 9 -14.30 19.29 -1.30
N ALA A 10 -14.47 18.15 -1.97
CA ALA A 10 -15.76 17.54 -2.22
C ALA A 10 -16.31 16.70 -1.04
N GLY A 11 -15.54 16.51 0.04
CA GLY A 11 -15.95 15.70 1.19
C GLY A 11 -16.12 14.21 0.88
N LEU A 12 -15.42 13.69 -0.12
CA LEU A 12 -15.48 12.27 -0.50
C LEU A 12 -14.60 11.43 0.43
N GLU A 13 -15.00 10.19 0.68
CA GLU A 13 -14.14 9.23 1.39
C GLU A 13 -12.96 8.82 0.49
N HIS A 14 -11.75 9.15 0.91
CA HIS A 14 -10.50 8.81 0.23
C HIS A 14 -9.34 8.77 1.23
N CYS A 15 -8.23 8.17 0.83
CA CYS A 15 -6.98 8.19 1.58
C CYS A 15 -5.83 8.72 0.72
N HIS A 16 -4.92 9.46 1.34
CA HIS A 16 -3.69 9.96 0.69
C HIS A 16 -2.49 9.04 0.89
N GLY A 17 -2.61 8.05 1.76
CA GLY A 17 -1.59 7.03 1.92
C GLY A 17 -1.56 6.07 0.74
N THR A 18 -0.47 5.32 0.65
CA THR A 18 -0.33 4.23 -0.31
C THR A 18 -0.78 2.94 0.35
N LEU A 19 -1.68 2.20 -0.30
CA LEU A 19 -2.03 0.85 0.14
C LEU A 19 -0.99 -0.15 -0.37
N ILE A 20 -0.28 -0.79 0.54
CA ILE A 20 0.71 -1.82 0.26
C ILE A 20 0.04 -3.19 0.36
N HIS A 21 0.01 -3.90 -0.76
CA HIS A 21 -0.43 -5.29 -0.83
C HIS A 21 0.74 -6.21 -0.48
N HIS A 22 0.69 -6.78 0.73
CA HIS A 22 1.67 -7.75 1.16
C HIS A 22 1.33 -9.14 0.65
N VAL A 23 2.36 -9.88 0.24
CA VAL A 23 2.21 -11.29 -0.14
C VAL A 23 1.82 -12.20 1.03
N ARG A 24 2.17 -11.82 2.27
CA ARG A 24 2.01 -12.68 3.48
C ARG A 24 1.31 -12.03 4.66
N TYR A 25 1.16 -10.72 4.63
CA TYR A 25 0.55 -9.97 5.72
C TYR A 25 -0.73 -9.32 5.24
N ARG A 26 -1.50 -8.76 6.18
CA ARG A 26 -2.63 -7.91 5.81
C ARG A 26 -2.13 -6.73 4.97
N VAL A 27 -3.01 -6.18 4.14
CA VAL A 27 -2.76 -4.90 3.50
C VAL A 27 -2.44 -3.83 4.54
N GLU A 28 -1.54 -2.93 4.19
CA GLU A 28 -1.11 -1.85 5.07
C GLU A 28 -1.22 -0.52 4.34
N CYS A 29 -1.76 0.51 4.98
CA CYS A 29 -1.64 1.86 4.48
C CYS A 29 -0.40 2.51 5.06
N THR A 30 0.35 3.27 4.26
CA THR A 30 1.51 4.04 4.75
C THR A 30 1.13 5.16 5.73
N ASP A 31 -0.15 5.50 5.84
CA ASP A 31 -0.67 6.37 6.90
C ASP A 31 -1.03 5.54 8.13
N GLU A 32 -0.24 5.71 9.20
CA GLU A 32 -0.34 4.98 10.48
C GLU A 32 -1.69 5.11 11.18
N GLY A 33 -2.44 6.19 10.90
CA GLY A 33 -3.77 6.45 11.45
C GLY A 33 -4.91 6.02 10.55
N CYS A 34 -4.62 5.39 9.40
CA CYS A 34 -5.65 5.06 8.42
C CYS A 34 -6.63 4.02 8.97
N THR A 35 -7.91 4.35 8.91
CA THR A 35 -9.03 3.48 9.31
C THR A 35 -10.01 3.25 8.16
N THR A 36 -9.72 3.79 6.98
CA THR A 36 -10.58 3.64 5.81
C THR A 36 -10.41 2.28 5.17
N THR A 37 -11.39 1.89 4.36
CA THR A 37 -11.35 0.63 3.62
C THR A 37 -10.37 0.71 2.45
N GLU A 38 -9.94 -0.45 1.94
CA GLU A 38 -9.02 -0.54 0.79
C GLU A 38 -9.54 0.22 -0.45
N VAL A 39 -10.87 0.31 -0.62
CA VAL A 39 -11.48 1.02 -1.75
C VAL A 39 -11.27 2.53 -1.72
N ALA A 40 -11.00 3.12 -0.55
CA ALA A 40 -10.68 4.54 -0.41
C ALA A 40 -9.26 4.89 -0.88
N HIS A 41 -8.42 3.89 -1.17
CA HIS A 41 -7.03 4.10 -1.57
C HIS A 41 -6.93 4.08 -3.10
N THR A 42 -6.64 5.24 -3.67
CA THR A 42 -6.40 5.39 -5.11
C THR A 42 -5.04 4.82 -5.53
N PHE A 43 -4.04 4.95 -4.65
CA PHE A 43 -2.69 4.52 -4.92
C PHE A 43 -2.39 3.22 -4.17
N ARG A 44 -2.03 2.19 -4.93
CA ARG A 44 -1.79 0.83 -4.43
C ARG A 44 -0.51 0.28 -5.04
N LEU A 45 0.29 -0.39 -4.23
CA LEU A 45 1.53 -1.02 -4.66
C LEU A 45 1.64 -2.42 -4.07
N ASP A 46 2.21 -3.34 -4.83
CA ASP A 46 2.66 -4.62 -4.30
C ASP A 46 3.91 -4.41 -3.44
N CYS A 47 4.01 -5.17 -2.34
CA CYS A 47 5.08 -5.00 -1.35
C CYS A 47 6.49 -5.24 -1.91
N GLU A 48 6.61 -5.98 -3.01
CA GLU A 48 7.86 -6.22 -3.72
C GLU A 48 8.41 -4.93 -4.33
N SER A 49 7.53 -4.06 -4.85
CA SER A 49 7.92 -2.78 -5.46
C SER A 49 8.59 -1.81 -4.48
N VAL A 50 8.37 -2.01 -3.18
CA VAL A 50 8.97 -1.22 -2.09
C VAL A 50 10.05 -1.99 -1.33
N GLY A 51 10.43 -3.19 -1.80
CA GLY A 51 11.50 -4.00 -1.21
C GLY A 51 11.13 -4.66 0.12
N CYS A 52 9.84 -4.89 0.39
CA CYS A 52 9.39 -5.56 1.62
C CYS A 52 10.10 -6.91 1.80
N PRO A 53 10.66 -7.21 2.99
CA PRO A 53 11.24 -8.52 3.30
C PRO A 53 10.26 -9.68 3.07
N CYS A 54 8.96 -9.41 3.21
CA CYS A 54 7.90 -10.38 3.02
C CYS A 54 7.85 -11.00 1.61
N GLY A 55 8.30 -10.28 0.57
CA GLY A 55 8.42 -10.80 -0.81
C GLY A 55 9.73 -11.57 -1.06
N ARG A 56 10.82 -11.18 -0.38
CA ARG A 56 12.17 -11.76 -0.57
C ARG A 56 12.31 -13.20 -0.12
N GLU A 57 11.51 -13.62 0.86
CA GLU A 57 11.56 -15.00 1.34
C GLU A 57 11.01 -16.02 0.31
N ASP A 58 10.32 -15.58 -0.75
CA ASP A 58 9.93 -16.44 -1.88
C ASP A 58 11.12 -16.66 -2.85
N GLU A 59 11.88 -15.60 -3.13
CA GLU A 59 13.08 -15.65 -3.97
C GLU A 59 14.18 -16.56 -3.38
N LEU A 60 14.39 -16.50 -2.06
CA LEU A 60 15.33 -17.38 -1.36
C LEU A 60 14.91 -18.85 -1.42
N ALA A 61 13.61 -19.13 -1.43
CA ALA A 61 13.10 -20.48 -1.61
C ALA A 61 13.37 -20.98 -3.04
N LEU A 62 13.06 -20.18 -4.06
CA LEU A 62 13.30 -20.51 -5.48
C LEU A 62 14.79 -20.75 -5.79
N GLN A 63 15.69 -19.92 -5.25
CA GLN A 63 17.14 -20.08 -5.44
C GLN A 63 17.70 -21.36 -4.82
N ARG A 64 17.03 -21.96 -3.85
CA ARG A 64 17.49 -23.17 -3.15
C ARG A 64 17.10 -24.47 -3.86
N TYR A 65 16.21 -24.40 -4.85
CA TYR A 65 15.78 -25.53 -5.68
C TYR A 65 16.29 -25.46 -7.13
N GLY A 66 17.17 -24.48 -7.45
CA GLY A 66 17.79 -24.29 -8.76
C GLY A 66 19.18 -24.89 -8.88
#